data_AF-A0A1D2RZP9-F1
#
_entry.id   AF-A0A1D2RZP9-F1
#
_cell.length_a   1.000
_cell.length_b   1.000
_cell.length_c   1.000
_cell.angle_alpha   90.00
_cell.angle_beta   90.00
_cell.angle_gamma   90.00
#
_symmetry.space_group_name_H-M   'P 1'
#
loop_
_entity.id
_entity.type
_entity.pdbx_description
1 polymer ?
#
loop_
_entity_poly.entity_id
_entity_poly.type
_entity_poly.pdbx_seq_one_letter_code
_entity_poly.pdbx_strand_id
1 'polypeptide(L)'
;MYLVVIAWLYVVVLMAMAEAANPNGSLLGAAITLLLYGLLPLSIVVYILGTPGRRRKIRARAMQERAAAAGPAAQASAEPDAGGHAPGATGPAVAPVRKEP
;
A
#
# COMPACT_ATOMS: atom_id res chain seq x y z
N MET A 1 8.29 -6.13 -4.11
CA MET A 1 8.56 -7.14 -3.07
C MET A 1 9.19 -8.39 -3.65
N TYR A 2 8.70 -8.92 -4.78
CA TYR A 2 9.32 -10.11 -5.40
C TYR A 2 10.76 -9.89 -5.88
N LEU A 3 11.15 -8.69 -6.33
CA LEU A 3 12.55 -8.42 -6.74
C LEU A 3 13.57 -8.67 -5.62
N VAL A 4 13.26 -8.26 -4.38
CA VAL A 4 14.14 -8.50 -3.22
C VAL A 4 14.25 -9.99 -2.93
N VAL A 5 13.14 -10.72 -3.03
CA VAL A 5 13.08 -12.17 -2.83
C VAL A 5 13.90 -12.91 -3.89
N ILE A 6 13.75 -12.51 -5.15
CA ILE A 6 14.46 -13.11 -6.29
C ILE A 6 15.96 -12.81 -6.19
N ALA A 7 16.34 -11.56 -5.87
CA ALA A 7 17.73 -11.18 -5.69
C ALA A 7 18.39 -11.93 -4.51
N TRP A 8 17.68 -12.09 -3.39
CA TRP A 8 18.17 -12.85 -2.24
C TRP A 8 18.36 -14.34 -2.59
N LEU A 9 17.37 -14.97 -3.23
CA LEU A 9 17.48 -16.36 -3.66
C LEU A 9 18.68 -16.57 -4.58
N TYR A 10 18.93 -15.65 -5.50
CA TYR A 10 20.08 -15.72 -6.39
C TYR A 10 21.41 -15.72 -5.62
N VAL A 11 21.58 -14.81 -4.65
CA VAL A 11 22.81 -14.73 -3.83
C VAL A 11 23.02 -16.01 -3.02
N VAL A 12 21.98 -16.53 -2.37
CA VAL A 12 22.10 -17.74 -1.54
C VAL A 12 22.34 -18.98 -2.39
N VAL A 13 21.67 -19.09 -3.55
CA VAL A 13 21.93 -20.18 -4.49
C VAL A 13 23.38 -20.13 -4.98
N LEU A 14 23.89 -18.96 -5.34
CA LEU A 14 25.30 -18.80 -5.72
C LEU A 14 26.27 -19.19 -4.60
N MET A 15 25.98 -18.81 -3.35
CA MET A 15 26.80 -19.19 -2.20
C MET A 15 26.80 -20.71 -1.98
N ALA A 16 25.62 -21.35 -2.04
CA ALA A 16 25.50 -22.80 -1.90
C ALA A 16 26.20 -23.54 -3.05
N MET A 17 26.12 -23.00 -4.28
CA MET A 17 26.79 -23.57 -5.45
C MET A 17 28.32 -23.46 -5.34
N ALA A 18 28.82 -22.34 -4.81
CA ALA A 18 30.25 -22.16 -4.53
C ALA A 18 30.76 -23.15 -3.47
N GLU A 19 29.95 -23.43 -2.45
CA GLU A 19 30.28 -24.43 -1.42
C GLU A 19 30.19 -25.86 -1.94
N ALA A 20 29.26 -26.16 -2.85
CA ALA A 20 29.16 -27.48 -3.48
C ALA A 20 30.27 -27.75 -4.53
N ALA A 21 30.78 -26.70 -5.19
CA ALA A 21 31.82 -26.80 -6.23
C ALA A 21 33.26 -26.75 -5.70
N ASN A 22 33.45 -26.46 -4.42
CA ASN A 22 34.77 -26.39 -3.80
C ASN A 22 35.30 -27.81 -3.51
N PRO A 23 36.57 -28.16 -3.80
CA PRO A 23 37.14 -29.47 -3.52
C PRO A 23 37.09 -29.94 -2.05
N ASN A 24 37.01 -29.00 -1.10
CA ASN A 24 36.80 -29.30 0.33
C ASN A 24 35.34 -29.14 0.77
N GLY A 25 34.47 -28.79 -0.17
CA GLY A 25 33.05 -28.55 0.05
C GLY A 25 32.23 -29.82 0.05
N SER A 26 31.01 -29.73 0.58
CA SER A 26 30.06 -30.84 0.63
C SER A 26 28.70 -30.41 0.13
N LEU A 27 28.07 -31.25 -0.67
CA LEU A 27 26.69 -31.04 -1.12
C LEU A 27 25.71 -30.99 0.06
N LEU A 28 25.99 -31.73 1.13
CA LEU A 28 25.19 -31.70 2.35
C LEU A 28 25.36 -30.37 3.09
N GLY A 29 26.58 -29.84 3.17
CA GLY A 29 26.86 -28.52 3.75
C GLY A 29 26.16 -27.41 2.97
N ALA A 30 26.29 -27.44 1.64
CA ALA A 30 25.60 -26.51 0.75
C ALA A 30 24.07 -26.55 0.92
N ALA A 31 23.47 -27.75 1.04
CA ALA A 31 22.04 -27.90 1.29
C ALA A 31 21.61 -27.32 2.64
N ILE A 32 22.38 -27.57 3.70
CA ILE A 32 22.11 -27.02 5.04
C ILE A 32 22.18 -25.49 5.01
N THR A 33 23.21 -24.89 4.38
CA THR A 33 23.33 -23.44 4.23
C THR A 33 22.19 -22.85 3.41
N LEU A 34 21.82 -23.47 2.30
CA LEU A 34 20.69 -23.02 1.47
C LEU A 34 19.36 -23.03 2.27
N LEU A 35 19.12 -24.07 3.06
CA LEU A 35 17.88 -24.22 3.82
C LEU A 35 17.83 -23.30 5.05
N LEU A 36 18.85 -23.36 5.90
CA LEU A 36 18.89 -22.64 7.18
C LEU A 36 19.22 -21.16 7.00
N TYR A 37 20.06 -20.81 6.03
CA TYR A 37 20.52 -19.44 5.81
C TYR A 37 19.87 -18.77 4.59
N GLY A 38 19.30 -19.54 3.68
CA GLY A 38 18.52 -19.03 2.55
C GLY A 38 17.03 -19.04 2.81
N LEU A 39 16.45 -20.23 2.83
CA LEU A 39 15.00 -20.41 2.86
C LEU A 39 14.37 -19.91 4.16
N LEU A 40 14.99 -20.20 5.31
CA LEU A 40 14.45 -19.82 6.62
C LEU A 40 14.34 -18.29 6.78
N PRO A 41 15.41 -17.47 6.66
CA PRO A 41 15.29 -16.02 6.76
C PRO A 41 14.44 -15.42 5.64
N LEU A 42 14.51 -15.95 4.42
CA LEU A 42 13.66 -15.49 3.32
C LEU A 42 12.18 -15.71 3.62
N SER A 43 11.81 -16.85 4.22
CA SER A 43 10.42 -17.15 4.57
C SER A 43 9.86 -16.14 5.58
N ILE A 44 10.68 -15.72 6.55
CA ILE A 44 10.33 -14.70 7.54
C ILE A 44 10.10 -13.35 6.86
N VAL A 45 11.01 -12.93 5.97
CA VAL A 45 10.88 -11.67 5.23
C VAL A 45 9.61 -11.68 4.36
N VAL A 46 9.36 -12.76 3.63
CA VAL A 46 8.16 -12.90 2.78
C VAL A 46 6.89 -12.90 3.63
N TYR A 47 6.89 -13.58 4.77
CA TYR A 47 5.76 -13.61 5.71
C TYR A 47 5.43 -12.20 6.23
N ILE A 48 6.43 -11.43 6.65
CA ILE A 48 6.24 -10.07 7.17
C ILE A 48 5.80 -9.12 6.04
N LEU A 49 6.52 -9.09 4.91
CA LEU A 49 6.27 -8.15 3.82
C LEU A 49 5.07 -8.52 2.92
N GLY A 50 4.56 -9.75 3.00
CA GLY A 50 3.37 -10.19 2.24
C GLY A 50 2.07 -9.56 2.74
N THR A 51 1.97 -9.29 4.04
CA THR A 51 0.78 -8.76 4.73
C THR A 51 0.31 -7.39 4.24
N PRO A 52 1.17 -6.35 4.10
CA PRO A 52 0.76 -5.06 3.54
C PRO A 52 0.43 -5.12 2.04
N GLY A 53 0.99 -6.08 1.31
CA GLY A 53 0.76 -6.26 -0.13
C GLY A 53 -0.69 -6.59 -0.47
N ARG A 54 -1.35 -7.41 0.37
CA ARG A 54 -2.77 -7.77 0.18
C ARG A 54 -3.68 -6.55 0.35
N ARG A 55 -3.40 -5.68 1.33
CA ARG A 55 -4.13 -4.42 1.55
C ARG A 55 -3.89 -3.38 0.46
N ARG A 56 -2.73 -3.37 -0.20
CA ARG A 56 -2.49 -2.53 -1.40
C ARG A 56 -3.30 -3.00 -2.60
N LYS A 57 -3.41 -4.33 -2.82
CA LYS A 57 -4.24 -4.88 -3.90
C LYS A 57 -5.73 -4.54 -3.73
N ILE A 58 -6.25 -4.62 -2.50
CA ILE A 58 -7.64 -4.24 -2.20
C ILE A 58 -7.86 -2.73 -2.38
N ARG A 59 -6.94 -1.89 -1.90
CA ARG A 59 -7.03 -0.43 -2.10
C ARG A 59 -6.92 0.00 -3.56
N ALA A 60 -6.05 -0.66 -4.34
CA ALA A 60 -5.94 -0.41 -5.77
C ALA A 60 -7.25 -0.74 -6.51
N ARG A 61 -7.91 -1.86 -6.15
CA ARG A 61 -9.24 -2.20 -6.68
C ARG A 61 -10.31 -1.20 -6.29
N ALA A 62 -10.38 -0.82 -5.01
CA ALA A 62 -11.32 0.20 -4.53
C ALA A 62 -11.10 1.58 -5.18
N MET A 63 -9.86 1.93 -5.51
CA MET A 63 -9.54 3.18 -6.21
C MET A 63 -9.95 3.13 -7.69
N GLN A 64 -9.80 1.98 -8.35
CA GLN A 64 -10.29 1.75 -9.71
C GLN A 64 -11.82 1.76 -9.79
N GLU A 65 -12.50 1.14 -8.83
CA GLU A 65 -13.96 1.15 -8.72
C GLU A 65 -14.49 2.56 -8.45
N ARG A 66 -13.83 3.35 -7.60
CA ARG A 66 -14.18 4.77 -7.40
C ARG A 66 -13.94 5.62 -8.64
N ALA A 67 -12.88 5.35 -9.41
CA ALA A 67 -12.61 6.05 -10.67
C ALA A 67 -13.63 5.68 -11.76
N ALA A 68 -14.09 4.43 -11.79
CA ALA A 68 -15.14 3.97 -12.71
C ALA A 68 -16.54 4.48 -12.31
N ALA A 69 -16.82 4.61 -11.01
CA ALA A 69 -18.05 5.19 -10.49
C ALA A 69 -18.08 6.73 -10.63
N ALA A 70 -16.93 7.39 -10.64
CA ALA A 70 -16.77 8.80 -10.98
C ALA A 70 -16.76 9.03 -12.50
N GLY A 71 -17.72 8.42 -13.21
CA GLY A 71 -17.96 8.68 -14.64
C GLY A 71 -18.09 10.18 -14.95
N PRO A 72 -18.10 10.59 -16.23
CA PRO A 72 -17.91 11.97 -16.70
C PRO A 72 -18.84 13.03 -16.06
N ALA A 73 -19.89 12.61 -15.35
CA ALA A 73 -20.74 13.46 -14.51
C ALA A 73 -19.99 14.22 -13.39
N ALA A 74 -18.87 13.71 -12.87
CA ALA A 74 -18.10 14.43 -11.83
C ALA A 74 -17.33 15.65 -12.37
N GLN A 75 -17.10 15.72 -13.69
CA GLN A 75 -16.50 16.89 -14.36
C GLN A 75 -17.55 17.96 -14.68
N ALA A 76 -18.83 17.60 -14.72
CA ALA A 76 -19.93 18.55 -14.90
C ALA A 76 -20.31 19.30 -13.60
N SER A 77 -19.82 18.84 -12.44
CA SER A 77 -20.09 19.46 -11.13
C SER A 77 -18.94 20.35 -10.61
N ALA A 78 -18.02 20.77 -11.49
CA ALA A 78 -16.96 21.72 -11.15
C ALA A 78 -17.45 23.19 -11.08
N GLU A 79 -18.75 23.41 -11.02
CA GLU A 79 -19.32 24.72 -10.70
C GLU A 79 -19.77 24.69 -9.23
N PRO A 80 -19.23 25.58 -8.37
CA PRO A 80 -19.72 25.67 -7.00
C PRO A 80 -21.20 26.02 -7.05
N ASP A 81 -22.01 25.26 -6.31
CA ASP A 81 -23.44 25.51 -6.16
C ASP A 81 -23.68 26.95 -5.67
N ALA A 82 -23.98 27.84 -6.62
CA ALA A 82 -24.39 29.23 -6.37
C ALA A 82 -25.90 29.34 -6.16
N GLY A 83 -26.61 28.21 -6.01
CA GLY A 83 -28.07 28.13 -5.85
C GLY A 83 -28.56 28.28 -4.41
N GLY A 84 -27.87 29.06 -3.58
CA GLY A 84 -28.26 29.32 -2.19
C GLY A 84 -29.20 30.52 -2.02
N HIS A 85 -30.27 30.65 -2.82
CA HIS A 85 -31.29 31.66 -2.56
C HIS A 85 -32.34 31.13 -1.58
N ALA A 86 -32.14 31.37 -0.28
CA ALA A 86 -33.25 31.41 0.66
C ALA A 86 -34.03 32.73 0.44
N PRO A 87 -35.37 32.71 0.29
CA PRO A 87 -36.13 33.91 0.01
C PRO A 87 -36.28 34.75 1.28
N GLY A 88 -35.92 36.03 1.17
CA GLY A 88 -36.53 37.12 1.94
C GLY A 88 -36.01 37.39 3.35
N ALA A 89 -35.24 38.47 3.49
CA ALA A 89 -35.32 39.38 4.64
C ALA A 89 -34.61 40.71 4.36
N THR A 90 -35.12 41.51 3.41
CA THR A 90 -34.86 42.96 3.42
C THR A 90 -35.85 43.61 4.39
N GLY A 91 -35.50 43.60 5.67
CA GLY A 91 -36.19 44.31 6.74
C GLY A 91 -35.20 44.63 7.87
N PRO A 92 -35.35 45.76 8.58
CA PRO A 92 -34.33 46.26 9.48
C PRO A 92 -34.04 45.27 10.61
N ALA A 93 -32.76 44.93 10.78
CA ALA A 93 -32.27 44.02 11.80
C ALA A 93 -32.55 44.60 13.20
N VAL A 94 -33.36 43.89 14.00
CA VAL A 94 -33.58 44.22 15.41
C VAL A 94 -32.35 43.78 16.21
N ALA A 95 -31.68 44.72 16.87
CA ALA A 95 -30.51 44.44 17.69
C ALA A 95 -30.89 43.69 18.98
N PRO A 96 -30.12 42.67 19.42
CA PRO A 96 -30.38 41.98 20.68
C PRO A 96 -30.00 42.87 21.89
N VAL A 97 -30.98 43.14 22.76
CA VAL A 97 -30.76 43.80 24.07
C VAL A 97 -30.01 42.86 25.01
N ARG A 98 -28.81 43.27 25.40
CA ARG A 98 -28.07 42.67 26.52
C ARG A 98 -28.57 43.31 27.81
N LYS A 99 -29.15 42.54 28.73
CA LYS A 99 -29.31 42.99 30.12
C LYS A 99 -28.00 42.70 30.87
N GLU A 100 -27.42 43.75 31.44
CA GLU A 100 -26.22 43.72 32.29
C GLU A 100 -26.55 43.31 33.74
N PRO A 101 -25.54 43.21 34.61
CA PRO A 101 -24.87 41.99 35.06
C PRO A 101 -25.51 41.30 36.27
#